data_AF-A0A1F5R445-F1
#
_entry.id   AF-A0A1F5R445-F1
#
_cell.length_a   1.000
_cell.length_b   1.000
_cell.length_c   1.000
_cell.angle_alpha   90.00
_cell.angle_beta   90.00
_cell.angle_gamma   90.00
#
_symmetry.space_group_name_H-M   'P 1'
#
loop_
_entity.id
_entity.type
_entity.pdbx_description
1 polymer ?
#
loop_
_entity_poly.entity_id
_entity_poly.type
_entity_poly.pdbx_seq_one_letter_code
_entity_poly.pdbx_strand_id
1 'polypeptide(L)'
;MQNSYNLTFTSATRPFQMLLKCAGCVVFGLFLISCSSIPSARREITMSDETPQPIRYSMIFIIHGDGDYLYHDAGGQAHLADKAALAGAIEVAEQNRRAEVFIFHQKPRRHAWLFFPRHDGTCYHYREGRLLAKESYWRNRGKTRFQPEVELYSRYHQGASPPEAKLLLYFGHQIPEFGGAGYDASSPGRVFTIDDFAGGLKQIKSDSVKLDLIVLSTCYNGTPYTVAALAPYARYIIASPGNLHRSYFDLQRLENLDRELQDGDMAALAKNFARQAFDKLTEDIQTAVTVAVYDVDSVRGYLNSVGSAYEQTLTALSGKKPGSVEHLDCAEDPAYARPGMSEGVDIFYRPPRFGRLKNKQSHSGWGCWSLPRQSP
;
A
#
# COMPACT_ATOMS: atom_id res chain seq x y z
N MET A 1 15.70 -73.71 11.60
CA MET A 1 14.29 -74.10 11.38
C MET A 1 13.66 -72.99 10.55
N GLN A 2 13.67 -73.08 9.22
CA GLN A 2 12.62 -73.72 8.40
C GLN A 2 11.22 -73.19 8.74
N ASN A 3 10.68 -72.28 7.91
CA ASN A 3 9.73 -72.70 6.89
C ASN A 3 9.31 -71.55 5.97
N SER A 4 9.39 -71.86 4.68
CA SER A 4 8.91 -71.11 3.53
C SER A 4 7.41 -71.32 3.35
N TYR A 5 6.67 -70.28 2.97
CA TYR A 5 5.37 -70.44 2.30
C TYR A 5 5.37 -69.62 1.01
N ASN A 6 5.38 -70.35 -0.10
CA ASN A 6 5.06 -69.85 -1.44
C ASN A 6 3.53 -69.84 -1.61
N LEU A 7 2.98 -68.74 -2.10
CA LEU A 7 1.64 -68.70 -2.70
C LEU A 7 1.74 -68.04 -4.08
N THR A 8 1.60 -68.89 -5.08
CA THR A 8 1.41 -68.58 -6.49
C THR A 8 -0.03 -68.11 -6.72
N PHE A 9 -0.21 -66.93 -7.32
CA PHE A 9 -1.49 -66.52 -7.90
C PHE A 9 -1.33 -66.40 -9.42
N THR A 10 -2.10 -67.21 -10.13
CA THR A 10 -2.19 -67.23 -11.59
C THR A 10 -3.05 -66.08 -12.10
N SER A 11 -2.53 -65.46 -13.15
CA SER A 11 -3.09 -64.34 -13.91
C SER A 11 -4.24 -64.77 -14.81
N ALA A 12 -5.35 -64.01 -14.79
CA ALA A 12 -6.35 -63.99 -15.86
C ALA A 12 -6.39 -62.58 -16.47
N THR A 13 -5.73 -62.42 -17.62
CA THR A 13 -5.71 -61.21 -18.44
C THR A 13 -7.02 -61.09 -19.23
N ARG A 14 -7.78 -60.00 -19.00
CA ARG A 14 -8.88 -59.56 -19.90
C ARG A 14 -8.39 -58.42 -20.80
N PRO A 15 -8.75 -58.40 -22.10
CA PRO A 15 -8.34 -57.36 -23.03
C PRO A 15 -9.30 -56.16 -22.93
N PHE A 16 -8.95 -55.16 -22.12
CA PHE A 16 -9.69 -53.89 -22.06
C PHE A 16 -8.73 -52.69 -22.07
N GLN A 17 -7.66 -52.76 -22.87
CA GLN A 17 -6.55 -51.80 -22.82
C GLN A 17 -6.35 -50.91 -24.06
N MET A 18 -7.16 -51.02 -25.12
CA MET A 18 -6.93 -50.23 -26.34
C MET A 18 -7.84 -49.00 -26.53
N LEU A 19 -8.99 -48.90 -25.88
CA LEU A 19 -9.90 -47.75 -26.08
C LEU A 19 -9.69 -46.58 -25.12
N LEU A 20 -9.06 -46.77 -23.95
CA LEU A 20 -8.82 -45.69 -22.98
C LEU A 20 -7.55 -44.85 -23.27
N LYS A 21 -6.61 -45.35 -24.08
CA LYS A 21 -5.32 -44.66 -24.31
C LYS A 21 -5.44 -43.49 -25.30
N CYS A 22 -6.43 -43.48 -26.20
CA CYS A 22 -6.62 -42.36 -27.14
C CYS A 22 -7.41 -41.20 -26.53
N ALA A 23 -8.38 -41.46 -25.63
CA ALA A 23 -9.15 -40.38 -24.99
C ALA A 23 -8.33 -39.60 -23.94
N GLY A 24 -7.44 -40.26 -23.21
CA GLY A 24 -6.58 -39.62 -22.21
C GLY A 24 -5.57 -38.62 -22.80
N CYS A 25 -5.00 -38.92 -23.98
CA CYS A 25 -4.05 -38.02 -24.66
C CYS A 25 -4.72 -36.75 -25.22
N VAL A 26 -5.99 -36.83 -25.66
CA VAL A 26 -6.71 -35.66 -26.17
C VAL A 26 -7.10 -34.71 -25.03
N VAL A 27 -7.51 -35.23 -23.87
CA VAL A 27 -7.80 -34.39 -22.69
C VAL A 27 -6.53 -33.72 -22.16
N PHE A 28 -5.40 -34.42 -22.09
CA PHE A 28 -4.13 -33.83 -21.66
C PHE A 28 -3.57 -32.79 -22.65
N GLY A 29 -3.76 -33.02 -23.96
CA GLY A 29 -3.43 -32.03 -25.00
C GLY A 29 -4.28 -30.76 -24.94
N LEU A 30 -5.58 -30.88 -24.66
CA LEU A 30 -6.47 -29.72 -24.47
C LEU A 30 -6.14 -28.91 -23.22
N PHE A 31 -5.67 -29.55 -22.14
CA PHE A 31 -5.20 -28.83 -20.94
C PHE A 31 -3.91 -28.04 -21.16
N LEU A 32 -3.03 -28.47 -22.08
CA LEU A 32 -1.77 -27.77 -22.40
C LEU A 32 -1.96 -26.60 -23.38
N ILE A 33 -2.97 -26.64 -24.26
CA ILE A 33 -3.30 -25.52 -25.16
C ILE A 33 -4.05 -24.40 -24.40
N SER A 34 -4.63 -24.71 -23.23
CA SER A 34 -5.31 -23.73 -22.38
C SER A 34 -4.37 -23.00 -21.40
N CYS A 35 -3.05 -23.17 -21.53
CA CYS A 35 -2.06 -22.22 -21.04
C CYS A 35 -2.16 -20.94 -21.88
N SER A 36 -3.22 -20.18 -21.60
CA SER A 36 -3.50 -18.86 -22.12
C SER A 36 -2.22 -18.02 -22.09
N SER A 37 -1.61 -17.88 -23.25
CA SER A 37 -0.86 -16.68 -23.59
C SER A 37 -1.81 -15.54 -23.32
N ILE A 38 -1.63 -14.84 -22.19
CA ILE A 38 -2.20 -13.51 -22.04
C ILE A 38 -1.70 -12.78 -23.28
N PRO A 39 -2.58 -12.39 -24.23
CA PRO A 39 -2.14 -11.72 -25.44
C PRO A 39 -1.31 -10.54 -24.96
N SER A 40 -0.04 -10.50 -25.34
CA SER A 40 0.81 -9.33 -25.10
C SER A 40 -0.01 -8.14 -25.57
N ALA A 41 -0.39 -7.27 -24.63
CA ALA A 41 -1.44 -6.28 -24.83
C ALA A 41 -1.19 -5.60 -26.18
N ARG A 42 -2.10 -5.85 -27.14
CA ARG A 42 -1.95 -5.35 -28.50
C ARG A 42 -1.97 -3.83 -28.36
N ARG A 43 -0.80 -3.24 -28.54
CA ARG A 43 -0.55 -1.80 -28.44
C ARG A 43 -1.25 -1.14 -29.63
N GLU A 44 -2.56 -0.94 -29.55
CA GLU A 44 -3.30 -0.11 -30.49
C GLU A 44 -2.96 1.35 -30.19
N ILE A 45 -1.82 1.79 -30.72
CA ILE A 45 -1.50 3.21 -30.79
C ILE A 45 -2.31 3.75 -31.97
N THR A 46 -3.56 4.14 -31.73
CA THR A 46 -4.23 5.06 -32.66
C THR A 46 -3.48 6.39 -32.54
N MET A 47 -2.59 6.65 -33.50
CA MET A 47 -1.85 7.91 -33.58
C MET A 47 -2.88 9.01 -33.85
N SER A 48 -3.29 9.71 -32.79
CA SER A 48 -3.94 11.01 -32.89
C SER A 48 -2.88 12.02 -33.31
N ASP A 49 -3.17 12.85 -34.31
CA ASP A 49 -2.28 13.93 -34.79
C ASP A 49 -2.09 15.09 -33.77
N GLU A 50 -2.60 14.94 -32.54
CA GLU A 50 -2.35 15.89 -31.47
C GLU A 50 -0.90 15.82 -31.02
N THR A 51 -0.24 16.98 -30.96
CA THR A 51 1.13 17.10 -30.47
C THR A 51 1.19 16.58 -29.02
N PRO A 52 2.06 15.61 -28.70
CA PRO A 52 2.15 15.06 -27.35
C PRO A 52 2.43 16.18 -26.35
N GLN A 53 1.55 16.34 -25.34
CA GLN A 53 1.83 17.26 -24.25
C GLN A 53 2.92 16.67 -23.36
N PRO A 54 3.84 17.50 -22.81
CA PRO A 54 4.87 17.00 -21.92
C PRO A 54 4.25 16.43 -20.64
N ILE A 55 4.74 15.26 -20.22
CA ILE A 55 4.42 14.66 -18.93
C ILE A 55 4.97 15.57 -17.83
N ARG A 56 4.09 16.08 -16.98
CA ARG A 56 4.46 16.90 -15.82
C ARG A 56 4.50 16.12 -14.53
N TYR A 57 3.73 15.04 -14.43
CA TYR A 57 3.52 14.36 -13.15
C TYR A 57 3.84 12.88 -13.26
N SER A 58 4.44 12.33 -12.21
CA SER A 58 4.55 10.89 -12.02
C SER A 58 3.86 10.50 -10.73
N MET A 59 2.90 9.56 -10.81
CA MET A 59 2.15 9.08 -9.66
C MET A 59 2.33 7.57 -9.51
N ILE A 60 2.63 7.13 -8.29
CA ILE A 60 2.84 5.72 -7.96
C ILE A 60 1.86 5.31 -6.88
N PHE A 61 0.93 4.42 -7.22
CA PHE A 61 -0.04 3.86 -6.31
C PHE A 61 0.39 2.45 -5.92
N ILE A 62 0.53 2.19 -4.62
CA ILE A 62 0.75 0.84 -4.07
C ILE A 62 -0.48 0.50 -3.23
N ILE A 63 -1.29 -0.43 -3.73
CA ILE A 63 -2.55 -0.83 -3.11
C ILE A 63 -2.39 -2.24 -2.57
N HIS A 64 -2.30 -2.35 -1.25
CA HIS A 64 -2.16 -3.59 -0.51
C HIS A 64 -3.53 -4.20 -0.15
N GLY A 65 -3.97 -5.20 -0.92
CA GLY A 65 -5.22 -5.92 -0.72
C GLY A 65 -5.08 -7.32 -0.13
N ASP A 66 -3.91 -7.70 0.39
CA ASP A 66 -3.63 -9.03 0.95
C ASP A 66 -3.90 -9.11 2.46
N GLY A 67 -5.06 -8.58 2.87
CA GLY A 67 -5.55 -8.54 4.24
C GLY A 67 -7.09 -8.52 4.37
N ASP A 68 -7.81 -8.76 3.26
CA ASP A 68 -9.28 -8.80 3.19
C ASP A 68 -9.99 -7.63 3.89
N TYR A 69 -9.46 -6.41 3.72
CA TYR A 69 -10.01 -5.23 4.39
C TYR A 69 -11.40 -4.86 3.83
N LEU A 70 -12.42 -5.07 4.66
CA LEU A 70 -13.81 -4.77 4.38
C LEU A 70 -14.29 -3.64 5.29
N TYR A 71 -14.96 -2.66 4.70
CA TYR A 71 -15.63 -1.59 5.44
C TYR A 71 -17.09 -1.46 5.03
N HIS A 72 -17.87 -0.75 5.83
CA HIS A 72 -19.26 -0.46 5.52
C HIS A 72 -19.44 1.05 5.42
N ASP A 73 -20.10 1.51 4.36
CA ASP A 73 -20.45 2.92 4.18
C ASP A 73 -21.59 3.37 5.12
N ALA A 74 -22.00 4.64 5.02
CA ALA A 74 -23.10 5.20 5.81
C ALA A 74 -24.46 4.50 5.56
N GLY A 75 -24.65 3.88 4.38
CA GLY A 75 -25.81 3.06 4.04
C GLY A 75 -25.69 1.60 4.51
N GLY A 76 -24.57 1.22 5.13
CA GLY A 76 -24.30 -0.13 5.58
C GLY A 76 -23.87 -1.08 4.46
N GLN A 77 -23.55 -0.61 3.26
CA GLN A 77 -23.05 -1.49 2.19
C GLN A 77 -21.59 -1.84 2.43
N ALA A 78 -21.26 -3.11 2.27
CA ALA A 78 -19.90 -3.62 2.42
C ALA A 78 -19.06 -3.36 1.16
N HIS A 79 -17.89 -2.75 1.36
CA HIS A 79 -16.91 -2.45 0.32
C HIS A 79 -15.58 -3.12 0.64
N LEU A 80 -14.94 -3.70 -0.38
CA LEU A 80 -13.56 -4.14 -0.29
C LEU A 80 -12.66 -2.94 -0.56
N ALA A 81 -11.88 -2.57 0.44
CA ALA A 81 -11.15 -1.32 0.41
C ALA A 81 -10.15 -1.26 -0.75
N ASP A 82 -9.38 -2.32 -0.96
CA ASP A 82 -8.38 -2.40 -2.01
C ASP A 82 -9.00 -2.20 -3.41
N LYS A 83 -10.21 -2.73 -3.63
CA LYS A 83 -10.94 -2.54 -4.89
C LYS A 83 -11.42 -1.10 -5.06
N ALA A 84 -11.89 -0.46 -4.00
CA ALA A 84 -12.30 0.94 -4.03
C ALA A 84 -11.08 1.86 -4.32
N ALA A 85 -9.94 1.62 -3.65
CA ALA A 85 -8.68 2.31 -3.96
C ALA A 85 -8.23 2.07 -5.40
N LEU A 86 -8.35 0.85 -5.91
CA LEU A 86 -7.98 0.54 -7.30
C LEU A 86 -8.86 1.30 -8.29
N ALA A 87 -10.18 1.34 -8.06
CA ALA A 87 -11.10 2.08 -8.91
C ALA A 87 -10.74 3.58 -8.92
N GLY A 88 -10.56 4.20 -7.76
CA GLY A 88 -10.15 5.61 -7.67
C GLY A 88 -8.79 5.88 -8.29
N ALA A 89 -7.81 5.00 -8.12
CA ALA A 89 -6.49 5.15 -8.75
C ALA A 89 -6.56 5.06 -10.28
N ILE A 90 -7.43 4.18 -10.82
CA ILE A 90 -7.69 4.11 -12.28
C ILE A 90 -8.36 5.38 -12.76
N GLU A 91 -9.36 5.90 -12.05
CA GLU A 91 -10.02 7.16 -12.40
C GLU A 91 -9.03 8.33 -12.41
N VAL A 92 -8.19 8.45 -11.38
CA VAL A 92 -7.07 9.42 -11.38
C VAL A 92 -6.19 9.23 -12.60
N ALA A 93 -5.82 7.99 -12.93
CA ALA A 93 -4.93 7.72 -14.05
C ALA A 93 -5.55 8.08 -15.41
N GLU A 94 -6.87 7.91 -15.59
CA GLU A 94 -7.61 8.20 -16.81
C GLU A 94 -7.87 9.71 -16.99
N GLN A 95 -8.12 10.44 -15.91
CA GLN A 95 -8.42 11.89 -15.97
C GLN A 95 -7.17 12.76 -16.16
N ASN A 96 -5.99 12.29 -15.76
CA ASN A 96 -4.75 13.07 -15.83
C ASN A 96 -4.00 12.90 -17.16
N ARG A 97 -4.31 13.77 -18.13
CA ARG A 97 -3.71 13.77 -19.48
C ARG A 97 -2.23 14.18 -19.53
N ARG A 98 -1.68 14.76 -18.45
CA ARG A 98 -0.27 15.16 -18.36
C ARG A 98 0.52 14.36 -17.33
N ALA A 99 0.01 13.19 -16.94
CA ALA A 99 0.65 12.31 -15.96
C ALA A 99 1.10 10.98 -16.58
N GLU A 100 2.14 10.42 -15.98
CA GLU A 100 2.48 9.01 -16.02
C GLU A 100 2.07 8.37 -14.68
N VAL A 101 1.30 7.29 -14.71
CA VAL A 101 0.74 6.68 -13.51
C VAL A 101 1.04 5.18 -13.47
N PHE A 102 1.58 4.73 -12.34
CA PHE A 102 1.84 3.33 -12.04
C PHE A 102 0.93 2.89 -10.90
N ILE A 103 0.15 1.83 -11.11
CA ILE A 103 -0.74 1.28 -10.09
C ILE A 103 -0.33 -0.17 -9.83
N PHE A 104 0.17 -0.45 -8.64
CA PHE A 104 0.53 -1.77 -8.16
C PHE A 104 -0.54 -2.28 -7.20
N HIS A 105 -1.45 -3.12 -7.71
CA HIS A 105 -2.48 -3.77 -6.91
C HIS A 105 -2.01 -5.15 -6.44
N GLN A 106 -1.69 -5.24 -5.16
CA GLN A 106 -1.30 -6.47 -4.48
C GLN A 106 -2.57 -7.19 -4.00
N LYS A 107 -2.72 -8.46 -4.37
CA LYS A 107 -3.92 -9.27 -4.11
C LYS A 107 -3.59 -10.47 -3.23
N PRO A 108 -4.59 -11.07 -2.57
CA PRO A 108 -4.43 -12.36 -1.92
C PRO A 108 -4.01 -13.42 -2.95
N ARG A 109 -3.01 -14.22 -2.60
CA ARG A 109 -2.53 -15.35 -3.41
C ARG A 109 -3.64 -16.37 -3.55
N ARG A 110 -3.87 -16.80 -4.79
CA ARG A 110 -4.83 -17.86 -5.12
C ARG A 110 -4.08 -19.00 -5.78
N HIS A 111 -4.62 -20.21 -5.69
CA HIS A 111 -4.10 -21.38 -6.38
C HIS A 111 -5.12 -21.85 -7.42
N ALA A 112 -4.67 -22.11 -8.64
CA ALA A 112 -5.41 -22.90 -9.61
C ALA A 112 -5.27 -24.37 -9.22
N TRP A 113 -6.40 -25.09 -9.10
CA TRP A 113 -6.40 -26.52 -8.79
C TRP A 113 -5.58 -26.86 -7.54
N LEU A 114 -5.61 -26.00 -6.51
CA LEU A 114 -4.86 -26.11 -5.23
C LEU A 114 -3.32 -26.07 -5.32
N PHE A 115 -2.69 -26.47 -6.43
CA PHE A 115 -1.23 -26.66 -6.50
C PHE A 115 -0.50 -25.58 -7.30
N PHE A 116 -1.16 -24.95 -8.25
CA PHE A 116 -0.50 -23.99 -9.14
C PHE A 116 -0.79 -22.59 -8.63
N PRO A 117 0.15 -21.94 -7.95
CA PRO A 117 -0.11 -20.59 -7.47
C PRO A 117 -0.43 -19.69 -8.68
N ARG A 118 -1.20 -18.63 -8.45
CA ARG A 118 -1.47 -17.57 -9.42
C ARG A 118 -0.75 -16.29 -9.02
N HIS A 119 -0.49 -15.45 -10.02
CA HIS A 119 0.05 -14.11 -9.83
C HIS A 119 -0.80 -13.36 -8.80
N ASP A 120 -0.13 -12.84 -7.78
CA ASP A 120 -0.71 -12.16 -6.62
C ASP A 120 -0.49 -10.64 -6.66
N GLY A 121 -0.09 -10.12 -7.83
CA GLY A 121 -0.02 -8.69 -8.11
C GLY A 121 -0.52 -8.36 -9.52
N THR A 122 -0.96 -7.12 -9.72
CA THR A 122 -1.19 -6.55 -11.05
C THR A 122 -0.67 -5.12 -11.11
N CYS A 123 0.16 -4.86 -12.11
CA CYS A 123 0.65 -3.54 -12.46
C CYS A 123 -0.21 -2.98 -13.59
N TYR A 124 -0.64 -1.74 -13.44
CA TYR A 124 -1.24 -0.93 -14.50
C TYR A 124 -0.31 0.27 -14.76
N HIS A 125 -0.01 0.53 -16.01
CA HIS A 125 0.76 1.68 -16.44
C HIS A 125 -0.09 2.54 -17.36
N TYR A 126 -0.38 3.76 -16.92
CA TYR A 126 -1.06 4.76 -17.71
C TYR A 126 -0.09 5.88 -18.07
N ARG A 127 -0.32 6.47 -19.24
CA ARG A 127 0.33 7.70 -19.66
C ARG A 127 -0.67 8.52 -20.45
N GLU A 128 -0.76 9.80 -20.14
CA GLU A 128 -1.67 10.74 -20.81
C GLU A 128 -3.14 10.29 -20.75
N GLY A 129 -3.59 9.77 -19.60
CA GLY A 129 -4.96 9.28 -19.46
C GLY A 129 -5.22 7.90 -20.08
N ARG A 130 -4.22 7.26 -20.70
CA ARG A 130 -4.41 6.01 -21.46
C ARG A 130 -3.66 4.84 -20.86
N LEU A 131 -4.33 3.70 -20.70
CA LEU A 131 -3.71 2.45 -20.26
C LEU A 131 -2.76 1.93 -21.33
N LEU A 132 -1.45 1.92 -21.04
CA LEU A 132 -0.41 1.42 -21.94
C LEU A 132 -0.03 -0.04 -21.66
N ALA A 133 -0.05 -0.45 -20.40
CA ALA A 133 0.27 -1.82 -20.01
C ALA A 133 -0.54 -2.28 -18.79
N LYS A 134 -0.89 -3.58 -18.79
CA LYS A 134 -1.49 -4.28 -17.66
C LYS A 134 -0.82 -5.65 -17.51
N GLU A 135 0.03 -5.80 -16.51
CA GLU A 135 0.84 -7.01 -16.30
C GLU A 135 0.54 -7.63 -14.94
N SER A 136 0.24 -8.92 -14.90
CA SER A 136 0.14 -9.66 -13.63
C SER A 136 1.53 -10.13 -13.21
N TYR A 137 1.87 -10.06 -11.92
CA TYR A 137 3.19 -10.42 -11.42
C TYR A 137 3.15 -11.18 -10.09
N TRP A 138 4.30 -11.70 -9.69
CA TRP A 138 4.54 -12.39 -8.41
C TRP A 138 5.21 -11.45 -7.42
N ARG A 139 4.55 -11.15 -6.31
CA ARG A 139 5.06 -10.25 -5.25
C ARG A 139 6.24 -10.83 -4.47
N ASN A 140 6.43 -12.14 -4.54
CA ASN A 140 7.49 -12.86 -3.83
C ASN A 140 8.73 -13.12 -4.71
N ARG A 141 8.81 -12.52 -5.90
CA ARG A 141 9.98 -12.64 -6.76
C ARG A 141 11.05 -11.61 -6.35
N GLY A 142 12.27 -12.09 -6.09
CA GLY A 142 13.42 -11.22 -5.81
C GLY A 142 13.83 -11.16 -4.34
N LYS A 143 14.87 -10.36 -4.05
CA LYS A 143 15.51 -10.29 -2.72
C LYS A 143 14.79 -9.37 -1.74
N THR A 144 14.18 -8.30 -2.23
CA THR A 144 13.50 -7.29 -1.41
C THR A 144 11.99 -7.35 -1.61
N ARG A 145 11.21 -6.74 -0.70
CA ARG A 145 9.74 -6.77 -0.76
C ARG A 145 9.18 -6.22 -2.06
N PHE A 146 9.66 -5.06 -2.45
CA PHE A 146 9.18 -4.30 -3.60
C PHE A 146 9.99 -4.56 -4.88
N GLN A 147 10.84 -5.59 -4.91
CA GLN A 147 11.66 -5.90 -6.08
C GLN A 147 10.81 -6.01 -7.38
N PRO A 148 9.67 -6.74 -7.40
CA PRO A 148 8.85 -6.83 -8.61
C PRO A 148 8.28 -5.48 -9.05
N GLU A 149 7.77 -4.68 -8.11
CA GLU A 149 7.23 -3.34 -8.38
C GLU A 149 8.31 -2.40 -8.92
N VAL A 150 9.51 -2.41 -8.32
CA VAL A 150 10.67 -1.64 -8.78
C VAL A 150 11.10 -2.04 -10.19
N GLU A 151 11.15 -3.34 -10.49
CA GLU A 151 11.50 -3.83 -11.83
C GLU A 151 10.47 -3.41 -12.87
N LEU A 152 9.17 -3.49 -12.55
CA LEU A 152 8.09 -3.07 -13.43
C LEU A 152 8.07 -1.56 -13.63
N TYR A 153 8.23 -0.78 -12.56
CA TYR A 153 8.38 0.67 -12.62
C TYR A 153 9.54 1.05 -13.54
N SER A 154 10.74 0.50 -13.29
CA SER A 154 11.94 0.82 -14.08
C SER A 154 11.82 0.39 -15.55
N ARG A 155 11.13 -0.72 -15.83
CA ARG A 155 10.91 -1.21 -17.20
C ARG A 155 10.06 -0.26 -18.02
N TYR A 156 8.99 0.28 -17.42
CA TYR A 156 8.02 1.10 -18.11
C TYR A 156 8.36 2.59 -18.08
N HIS A 157 9.01 3.05 -17.02
CA HIS A 157 9.53 4.41 -16.90
C HIS A 157 10.81 4.57 -17.75
N GLN A 158 10.64 4.86 -19.04
CA GLN A 158 11.77 5.05 -19.97
C GLN A 158 11.86 6.50 -20.47
N GLY A 159 12.97 7.17 -20.15
CA GLY A 159 13.52 8.28 -20.93
C GLY A 159 12.71 9.58 -20.96
N ALA A 160 11.79 9.79 -20.01
CA ALA A 160 11.13 11.08 -19.85
C ALA A 160 12.06 12.07 -19.14
N SER A 161 11.98 13.35 -19.51
CA SER A 161 12.48 14.43 -18.66
C SER A 161 11.89 14.28 -17.25
N PRO A 162 12.63 14.65 -16.19
CA PRO A 162 12.11 14.58 -14.83
C PRO A 162 10.75 15.30 -14.75
N PRO A 163 9.72 14.65 -14.21
CA PRO A 163 8.42 15.30 -14.01
C PRO A 163 8.57 16.47 -13.04
N GLU A 164 7.70 17.46 -13.18
CA GLU A 164 7.58 18.60 -12.27
C GLU A 164 7.15 18.17 -10.86
N ALA A 165 6.37 17.09 -10.73
CA ALA A 165 6.04 16.50 -9.43
C ALA A 165 6.03 14.96 -9.44
N LYS A 166 6.56 14.37 -8.36
CA LYS A 166 6.51 12.92 -8.11
C LYS A 166 5.74 12.61 -6.83
N LEU A 167 4.64 11.87 -6.96
CA LEU A 167 3.75 11.51 -5.86
C LEU A 167 3.75 9.99 -5.66
N LEU A 168 3.74 9.56 -4.40
CA LEU A 168 3.53 8.16 -4.05
C LEU A 168 2.41 8.02 -3.03
N LEU A 169 1.51 7.07 -3.29
CA LEU A 169 0.37 6.81 -2.45
C LEU A 169 0.34 5.33 -2.08
N TYR A 170 0.28 5.06 -0.77
CA TYR A 170 0.17 3.72 -0.22
C TYR A 170 -1.19 3.51 0.44
N PHE A 171 -1.90 2.46 0.04
CA PHE A 171 -3.20 2.06 0.56
C PHE A 171 -3.07 0.68 1.18
N GLY A 172 -3.44 0.52 2.45
CA GLY A 172 -3.31 -0.76 3.12
C GLY A 172 -3.67 -0.70 4.59
N HIS A 173 -3.28 -1.75 5.32
CA HIS A 173 -3.27 -1.72 6.79
C HIS A 173 -2.08 -0.91 7.30
N GLN A 174 -2.12 -0.58 8.60
CA GLN A 174 -0.99 0.01 9.32
C GLN A 174 0.30 -0.71 8.96
N ILE A 175 1.25 0.00 8.36
CA ILE A 175 2.60 -0.52 8.13
C ILE A 175 3.26 -0.65 9.52
N PRO A 176 3.63 -1.85 9.96
CA PRO A 176 4.17 -2.05 11.30
C PRO A 176 5.51 -1.34 11.47
N GLU A 177 5.75 -0.75 12.64
CA GLU A 177 7.05 -0.19 12.99
C GLU A 177 8.00 -1.26 13.56
N PHE A 178 7.42 -2.31 14.13
CA PHE A 178 8.10 -3.46 14.69
C PHE A 178 7.23 -4.70 14.49
N GLY A 179 7.81 -5.88 14.67
CA GLY A 179 7.12 -7.11 14.32
C GLY A 179 6.93 -7.17 12.79
N GLY A 180 5.73 -7.38 12.29
CA GLY A 180 5.47 -7.35 10.84
C GLY A 180 5.46 -8.71 10.15
N ALA A 181 5.75 -9.80 10.87
CA ALA A 181 5.30 -11.12 10.46
C ALA A 181 3.76 -11.15 10.44
N GLY A 182 3.18 -11.84 9.46
CA GLY A 182 1.73 -11.92 9.30
C GLY A 182 1.08 -10.71 8.63
N TYR A 183 1.88 -9.71 8.21
CA TYR A 183 1.35 -8.55 7.49
C TYR A 183 0.68 -8.97 6.17
N ASP A 184 1.35 -9.83 5.41
CA ASP A 184 0.76 -10.47 4.23
C ASP A 184 0.00 -11.73 4.65
N ALA A 185 -1.33 -11.74 4.52
CA ALA A 185 -2.13 -12.94 4.80
C ALA A 185 -1.67 -14.15 3.97
N SER A 186 -1.28 -13.89 2.72
CA SER A 186 -0.78 -14.92 1.80
C SER A 186 0.67 -15.34 2.04
N SER A 187 1.41 -14.65 2.89
CA SER A 187 2.83 -14.92 3.18
C SER A 187 3.16 -14.60 4.64
N PRO A 188 2.56 -15.31 5.60
CA PRO A 188 2.60 -14.93 7.02
C PRO A 188 4.01 -14.98 7.63
N GLY A 189 4.92 -15.78 7.07
CA GLY A 189 6.33 -15.81 7.50
C GLY A 189 7.17 -14.65 6.99
N ARG A 190 6.67 -13.87 6.02
CA ARG A 190 7.37 -12.70 5.49
C ARG A 190 7.13 -11.53 6.42
N VAL A 191 8.23 -10.90 6.86
CA VAL A 191 8.17 -9.67 7.65
C VAL A 191 7.98 -8.48 6.70
N PHE A 192 7.17 -7.53 7.13
CA PHE A 192 7.09 -6.20 6.52
C PHE A 192 6.95 -5.13 7.59
N THR A 193 7.92 -4.21 7.61
CA THR A 193 7.89 -3.03 8.47
C THR A 193 8.04 -1.74 7.66
N ILE A 194 7.99 -0.61 8.36
CA ILE A 194 8.25 0.70 7.75
C ILE A 194 9.67 0.82 7.19
N ASP A 195 10.66 0.12 7.76
CA ASP A 195 12.02 0.08 7.22
C ASP A 195 12.07 -0.65 5.87
N ASP A 196 11.34 -1.77 5.75
CA ASP A 196 11.21 -2.49 4.46
C ASP A 196 10.53 -1.60 3.40
N PHE A 197 9.54 -0.81 3.82
CA PHE A 197 8.87 0.15 2.95
C PHE A 197 9.82 1.25 2.49
N ALA A 198 10.53 1.89 3.41
CA ALA A 198 11.56 2.89 3.12
C ALA A 198 12.67 2.32 2.20
N GLY A 199 13.10 1.08 2.43
CA GLY A 199 14.05 0.36 1.59
C GLY A 199 13.55 0.10 0.16
N GLY A 200 12.24 -0.10 -0.02
CA GLY A 200 11.60 -0.14 -1.33
C GLY A 200 11.60 1.22 -2.03
N LEU A 201 11.24 2.28 -1.32
CA LEU A 201 11.23 3.65 -1.85
C LEU A 201 12.61 4.10 -2.33
N LYS A 202 13.66 3.71 -1.61
CA LYS A 202 15.05 3.95 -2.03
C LYS A 202 15.34 3.43 -3.44
N GLN A 203 14.74 2.31 -3.83
CA GLN A 203 14.96 1.69 -5.14
C GLN A 203 14.08 2.31 -6.23
N ILE A 204 12.89 2.80 -5.89
CA ILE A 204 12.01 3.54 -6.80
C ILE A 204 12.60 4.92 -7.15
N LYS A 205 13.26 5.56 -6.17
CA LYS A 205 13.96 6.85 -6.32
C LYS A 205 15.30 6.66 -7.05
N SER A 206 15.27 6.60 -8.38
CA SER A 206 16.45 6.37 -9.23
C SER A 206 17.42 7.57 -9.30
N ASP A 207 16.98 8.80 -8.98
CA ASP A 207 17.66 10.05 -9.36
C ASP A 207 17.99 11.01 -8.21
N SER A 208 18.12 10.53 -6.96
CA SER A 208 18.46 11.33 -5.76
C SER A 208 17.45 12.43 -5.35
N VAL A 209 16.47 12.75 -6.20
CA VAL A 209 15.39 13.71 -5.93
C VAL A 209 14.33 13.10 -4.99
N LYS A 210 13.99 13.79 -3.89
CA LYS A 210 12.88 13.37 -3.00
C LYS A 210 11.56 13.36 -3.80
N LEU A 211 10.68 12.42 -3.48
CA LEU A 211 9.28 12.51 -3.86
C LEU A 211 8.69 13.81 -3.27
N ASP A 212 7.88 14.51 -4.04
CA ASP A 212 7.27 15.75 -3.57
C ASP A 212 6.20 15.46 -2.51
N LEU A 213 5.49 14.35 -2.64
CA LEU A 213 4.45 13.93 -1.71
C LEU A 213 4.44 12.41 -1.53
N ILE A 214 4.46 11.97 -0.27
CA ILE A 214 4.06 10.61 0.11
C ILE A 214 2.74 10.67 0.87
N VAL A 215 1.79 9.83 0.49
CA VAL A 215 0.51 9.66 1.18
C VAL A 215 0.42 8.25 1.74
N LEU A 216 0.30 8.13 3.07
CA LEU A 216 0.05 6.88 3.77
C LEU A 216 -1.43 6.83 4.17
N SER A 217 -2.24 6.22 3.32
CA SER A 217 -3.65 5.98 3.58
C SER A 217 -3.83 4.71 4.44
N THR A 218 -3.26 4.75 5.64
CA THR A 218 -3.18 3.65 6.61
C THR A 218 -3.45 4.15 8.03
N CYS A 219 -3.80 3.25 8.95
CA CYS A 219 -3.93 3.58 10.37
C CYS A 219 -2.55 3.77 11.01
N TYR A 220 -2.45 4.70 11.97
CA TYR A 220 -1.32 4.82 12.91
C TYR A 220 0.08 4.90 12.28
N ASN A 221 0.21 5.49 11.09
CA ASN A 221 1.50 5.74 10.46
C ASN A 221 1.93 7.22 10.49
N GLY A 222 1.16 8.08 11.16
CA GLY A 222 1.57 9.44 11.53
C GLY A 222 2.36 9.50 12.84
N THR A 223 3.49 8.80 12.92
CA THR A 223 4.34 8.72 14.12
C THR A 223 5.71 9.38 13.88
N PRO A 224 6.47 9.75 14.92
CA PRO A 224 7.84 10.22 14.75
C PRO A 224 8.74 9.24 13.99
N TYR A 225 8.67 7.94 14.30
CA TYR A 225 9.52 6.94 13.66
C TYR A 225 9.19 6.71 12.20
N THR A 226 7.89 6.62 11.85
CA THR A 226 7.47 6.47 10.46
C THR A 226 7.85 7.69 9.61
N VAL A 227 7.60 8.91 10.11
CA VAL A 227 7.97 10.13 9.38
C VAL A 227 9.49 10.25 9.25
N ALA A 228 10.26 9.90 10.27
CA ALA A 228 11.73 9.88 10.21
C ALA A 228 12.27 8.87 9.18
N ALA A 229 11.71 7.66 9.12
CA ALA A 229 12.10 6.64 8.15
C ALA A 229 11.84 7.07 6.70
N LEU A 230 10.80 7.88 6.48
CA LEU A 230 10.40 8.38 5.16
C LEU A 230 11.03 9.73 4.78
N ALA A 231 11.53 10.48 5.74
CA ALA A 231 12.12 11.81 5.54
C ALA A 231 13.20 11.89 4.44
N PRO A 232 14.08 10.87 4.24
CA PRO A 232 15.05 10.90 3.15
C PRO A 232 14.42 10.83 1.74
N TYR A 233 13.17 10.42 1.65
CA TYR A 233 12.48 10.10 0.40
C TYR A 233 11.37 11.08 0.05
N ALA A 234 10.92 11.94 0.98
CA ALA A 234 9.77 12.82 0.78
C ALA A 234 10.06 14.29 1.16
N ARG A 235 9.35 15.23 0.51
CA ARG A 235 9.25 16.63 0.93
C ARG A 235 8.04 16.84 1.85
N TYR A 236 6.89 16.30 1.46
CA TYR A 236 5.68 16.28 2.27
C TYR A 236 5.22 14.85 2.52
N ILE A 237 4.68 14.60 3.72
CA ILE A 237 4.03 13.32 4.07
C ILE A 237 2.62 13.62 4.56
N ILE A 238 1.64 12.87 4.08
CA ILE A 238 0.28 12.87 4.64
C ILE A 238 0.04 11.50 5.26
N ALA A 239 -0.32 11.46 6.54
CA ALA A 239 -0.64 10.21 7.21
C ALA A 239 -1.69 10.41 8.32
N SER A 240 -2.27 9.31 8.78
CA SER A 240 -3.12 9.31 9.98
C SER A 240 -2.29 8.91 11.21
N PRO A 241 -2.19 9.79 12.23
CA PRO A 241 -1.64 9.44 13.55
C PRO A 241 -2.52 8.46 14.33
N GLY A 242 -3.80 8.42 13.98
CA GLY A 242 -4.82 7.62 14.66
C GLY A 242 -5.39 6.51 13.78
N ASN A 243 -6.51 5.97 14.24
CA ASN A 243 -7.24 4.98 13.46
C ASN A 243 -7.90 5.63 12.24
N LEU A 244 -7.57 5.15 11.05
CA LEU A 244 -8.23 5.50 9.81
C LEU A 244 -9.38 4.49 9.55
N HIS A 245 -10.27 4.34 10.53
CA HIS A 245 -11.34 3.35 10.48
C HIS A 245 -12.15 3.51 9.19
N ARG A 246 -12.20 2.46 8.37
CA ARG A 246 -13.18 2.24 7.29
C ARG A 246 -12.99 2.99 5.98
N SER A 247 -11.89 3.68 5.76
CA SER A 247 -11.78 4.46 4.52
C SER A 247 -10.35 4.80 4.20
N TYR A 248 -10.03 4.67 2.93
CA TYR A 248 -8.85 5.28 2.39
C TYR A 248 -9.07 6.78 2.21
N PHE A 249 -7.98 7.52 2.08
CA PHE A 249 -8.06 8.91 1.68
C PHE A 249 -8.70 9.02 0.31
N ASP A 250 -9.62 9.97 0.18
CA ASP A 250 -10.31 10.28 -1.05
C ASP A 250 -9.31 10.80 -2.11
N LEU A 251 -9.41 10.25 -3.32
CA LEU A 251 -8.49 10.53 -4.42
C LEU A 251 -8.99 11.60 -5.37
N GLN A 252 -10.21 12.11 -5.20
CA GLN A 252 -10.82 13.03 -6.16
C GLN A 252 -9.99 14.30 -6.41
N ARG A 253 -9.22 14.81 -5.45
CA ARG A 253 -8.29 15.94 -5.71
C ARG A 253 -7.23 15.62 -6.76
N LEU A 254 -6.82 14.36 -6.85
CA LEU A 254 -5.78 13.96 -7.79
C LEU A 254 -6.32 13.77 -9.20
N GLU A 255 -7.63 13.63 -9.41
CA GLU A 255 -8.23 13.50 -10.76
C GLU A 255 -7.96 14.72 -11.65
N ASN A 256 -7.75 15.90 -11.06
CA ASN A 256 -7.52 17.15 -11.77
C ASN A 256 -6.21 17.83 -11.33
N LEU A 257 -5.12 17.07 -11.29
CA LEU A 257 -3.85 17.52 -10.71
C LEU A 257 -3.29 18.79 -11.38
N ASP A 258 -3.48 18.96 -12.69
CA ASP A 258 -3.10 20.17 -13.42
C ASP A 258 -3.75 21.45 -12.86
N ARG A 259 -4.99 21.35 -12.37
CA ARG A 259 -5.71 22.47 -11.75
C ARG A 259 -5.20 22.73 -10.34
N GLU A 260 -4.96 21.68 -9.58
CA GLU A 260 -4.55 21.79 -8.17
C GLU A 260 -3.06 22.18 -8.02
N LEU A 261 -2.23 21.95 -9.05
CA LEU A 261 -0.80 22.31 -9.09
C LEU A 261 -0.47 23.42 -10.10
N GLN A 262 -1.40 24.33 -10.41
CA GLN A 262 -1.15 25.40 -11.40
C GLN A 262 0.13 26.21 -11.13
N ASP A 263 0.44 26.47 -9.86
CA ASP A 263 1.62 27.25 -9.44
C ASP A 263 2.77 26.39 -8.89
N GLY A 264 2.67 25.06 -8.99
CA GLY A 264 3.66 24.14 -8.42
C GLY A 264 3.70 24.12 -6.88
N ASP A 265 2.71 24.70 -6.21
CA ASP A 265 2.62 24.74 -4.75
C ASP A 265 2.19 23.38 -4.16
N MET A 266 3.19 22.52 -3.94
CA MET A 266 2.99 21.21 -3.34
C MET A 266 2.48 21.29 -1.89
N ALA A 267 2.82 22.35 -1.14
CA ALA A 267 2.36 22.51 0.23
C ALA A 267 0.84 22.75 0.26
N ALA A 268 0.35 23.63 -0.61
CA ALA A 268 -1.09 23.87 -0.76
C ALA A 268 -1.82 22.60 -1.24
N LEU A 269 -1.27 21.88 -2.23
CA LEU A 269 -1.85 20.60 -2.66
C LEU A 269 -1.96 19.62 -1.49
N ALA A 270 -0.88 19.43 -0.72
CA ALA A 270 -0.86 18.49 0.39
C ALA A 270 -1.92 18.83 1.46
N LYS A 271 -2.04 20.11 1.83
CA LYS A 271 -3.04 20.59 2.78
C LYS A 271 -4.47 20.41 2.26
N ASN A 272 -4.72 20.73 0.99
CA ASN A 272 -6.05 20.60 0.38
C ASN A 272 -6.46 19.12 0.24
N PHE A 273 -5.53 18.25 -0.16
CA PHE A 273 -5.75 16.80 -0.20
C PHE A 273 -6.09 16.26 1.20
N ALA A 274 -5.28 16.60 2.21
CA ALA A 274 -5.50 16.14 3.58
C ALA A 274 -6.82 16.68 4.18
N ARG A 275 -7.20 17.92 3.88
CA ARG A 275 -8.48 18.49 4.29
C ARG A 275 -9.65 17.76 3.63
N GLN A 276 -9.61 17.52 2.33
CA GLN A 276 -10.67 16.76 1.66
C GLN A 276 -10.79 15.34 2.23
N ALA A 277 -9.66 14.66 2.41
CA ALA A 277 -9.65 13.35 3.04
C ALA A 277 -10.28 13.41 4.44
N PHE A 278 -9.91 14.39 5.27
CA PHE A 278 -10.52 14.61 6.57
C PHE A 278 -12.03 14.85 6.48
N ASP A 279 -12.48 15.76 5.63
CA ASP A 279 -13.89 16.11 5.48
C ASP A 279 -14.70 14.86 5.12
N LYS A 280 -14.25 14.10 4.10
CA LYS A 280 -14.88 12.85 3.67
C LYS A 280 -14.93 11.80 4.78
N LEU A 281 -13.82 11.59 5.49
CA LEU A 281 -13.77 10.68 6.64
C LEU A 281 -14.76 11.09 7.73
N THR A 282 -14.87 12.39 8.02
CA THR A 282 -15.76 12.87 9.07
C THR A 282 -17.25 12.76 8.72
N GLU A 283 -17.61 12.78 7.43
CA GLU A 283 -18.98 12.49 7.00
C GLU A 283 -19.36 11.04 7.26
N ASP A 284 -18.45 10.11 6.97
CA ASP A 284 -18.76 8.68 6.91
C ASP A 284 -18.56 7.94 8.25
N ILE A 285 -17.75 8.47 9.18
CA ILE A 285 -17.41 7.75 10.42
C ILE A 285 -17.79 8.51 11.69
N GLN A 286 -18.07 7.77 12.77
CA GLN A 286 -18.41 8.33 14.09
C GLN A 286 -17.22 8.32 15.08
N THR A 287 -16.13 7.62 14.75
CA THR A 287 -14.90 7.52 15.55
C THR A 287 -14.03 8.77 15.39
N ALA A 288 -12.92 8.84 16.13
CA ALA A 288 -11.94 9.89 15.94
C ALA A 288 -11.43 9.89 14.48
N VAL A 289 -11.19 11.07 13.93
CA VAL A 289 -10.52 11.26 12.63
C VAL A 289 -9.34 12.18 12.88
N THR A 290 -8.15 11.75 12.45
CA THR A 290 -6.95 12.59 12.47
C THR A 290 -6.24 12.42 11.15
N VAL A 291 -6.02 13.52 10.42
CA VAL A 291 -5.16 13.55 9.23
C VAL A 291 -4.13 14.63 9.45
N ALA A 292 -2.85 14.30 9.26
CA ALA A 292 -1.75 15.23 9.44
C ALA A 292 -0.94 15.36 8.14
N VAL A 293 -0.52 16.58 7.85
CA VAL A 293 0.47 16.91 6.82
C VAL A 293 1.77 17.28 7.52
N TYR A 294 2.86 16.65 7.13
CA TYR A 294 4.19 16.91 7.64
C TYR A 294 5.05 17.54 6.54
N ASP A 295 5.50 18.77 6.77
CA ASP A 295 6.64 19.35 6.05
C ASP A 295 7.93 18.74 6.63
N VAL A 296 8.53 17.82 5.87
CA VAL A 296 9.60 16.94 6.36
C VAL A 296 10.83 17.71 6.85
N ASP A 297 11.15 18.83 6.20
CA ASP A 297 12.33 19.61 6.57
C ASP A 297 12.05 20.44 7.82
N SER A 298 10.81 20.92 7.99
CA SER A 298 10.37 21.68 9.16
C SER A 298 10.23 20.82 10.42
N VAL A 299 9.72 19.58 10.31
CA VAL A 299 9.55 18.69 11.48
C VAL A 299 10.86 18.09 12.02
N ARG A 300 11.99 18.29 11.33
CA ARG A 300 13.27 17.62 11.64
C ARG A 300 13.77 17.91 13.06
N GLY A 301 13.58 19.13 13.55
CA GLY A 301 13.98 19.52 14.91
C GLY A 301 13.25 18.67 15.96
N TYR A 302 11.93 18.52 15.81
CA TYR A 302 11.12 17.67 16.67
C TYR A 302 11.54 16.20 16.57
N LEU A 303 11.66 15.64 15.36
CA LEU A 303 12.06 14.25 15.14
C LEU A 303 13.38 13.90 15.84
N ASN A 304 14.39 14.77 15.69
CA ASN A 304 15.68 14.59 16.35
C ASN A 304 15.58 14.63 17.89
N SER A 305 14.68 15.46 18.43
CA SER A 305 14.51 15.61 19.88
C SER A 305 13.85 14.41 20.56
N VAL A 306 13.03 13.65 19.82
CA VAL A 306 12.29 12.49 20.37
C VAL A 306 12.83 11.14 19.91
N GLY A 307 13.72 11.11 18.91
CA GLY A 307 14.21 9.88 18.26
C GLY A 307 14.68 8.82 19.25
N SER A 308 15.62 9.15 20.14
CA SER A 308 16.15 8.18 21.11
C SER A 308 15.10 7.65 22.10
N ALA A 309 14.15 8.50 22.53
CA ALA A 309 13.06 8.06 23.40
C ALA A 309 12.11 7.10 22.67
N TYR A 310 11.86 7.35 21.38
CA TYR A 310 11.01 6.49 20.57
C TYR A 310 11.69 5.14 20.26
N GLU A 311 12.98 5.14 19.93
CA GLU A 311 13.77 3.91 19.73
C GLU A 311 13.80 3.02 20.97
N GLN A 312 13.92 3.60 22.16
CA GLN A 312 13.82 2.87 23.43
C GLN A 312 12.45 2.22 23.59
N THR A 313 11.37 2.93 23.25
CA THR A 313 10.01 2.37 23.27
C THR A 313 9.87 1.22 22.29
N LEU A 314 10.33 1.35 21.04
CA LEU A 314 10.30 0.26 20.06
C LEU A 314 11.09 -0.96 20.54
N THR A 315 12.24 -0.74 21.17
CA THR A 315 13.06 -1.81 21.76
C THR A 315 12.31 -2.52 22.89
N ALA A 316 11.65 -1.78 23.78
CA ALA A 316 10.86 -2.34 24.88
C ALA A 316 9.61 -3.10 24.41
N LEU A 317 9.07 -2.72 23.25
CA LEU A 317 7.94 -3.37 22.59
C LEU A 317 8.34 -4.60 21.79
N SER A 318 9.62 -4.74 21.44
CA SER A 318 10.13 -5.91 20.73
C SER A 318 9.81 -7.20 21.50
N GLY A 319 9.12 -8.13 20.84
CA GLY A 319 8.66 -9.39 21.42
C GLY A 319 7.35 -9.30 22.24
N LYS A 320 6.74 -8.12 22.39
CA LYS A 320 5.40 -7.99 22.97
C LYS A 320 4.32 -8.44 21.98
N LYS A 321 3.19 -8.92 22.50
CA LYS A 321 2.05 -9.28 21.67
C LYS A 321 1.34 -8.00 21.21
N PRO A 322 0.81 -7.93 19.96
CA PRO A 322 0.14 -6.73 19.46
C PRO A 322 -0.99 -6.21 20.38
N GLY A 323 -1.74 -7.12 21.01
CA GLY A 323 -2.84 -6.74 21.92
C GLY A 323 -2.42 -6.19 23.28
N SER A 324 -1.12 -6.18 23.60
CA SER A 324 -0.58 -5.58 24.84
C SER A 324 0.08 -4.23 24.61
N VAL A 325 -0.19 -3.57 23.47
CA VAL A 325 0.40 -2.28 23.11
C VAL A 325 -0.74 -1.34 22.74
N GLU A 326 -0.66 -0.11 23.21
CA GLU A 326 -1.67 0.92 22.94
C GLU A 326 -1.07 2.06 22.13
N HIS A 327 -1.89 2.66 21.27
CA HIS A 327 -1.57 3.93 20.63
C HIS A 327 -2.16 5.08 21.44
N LEU A 328 -1.37 6.14 21.64
CA LEU A 328 -1.82 7.40 22.21
C LEU A 328 -1.36 8.58 21.36
N ASP A 329 -1.91 9.74 21.64
CA ASP A 329 -1.42 11.01 21.11
C ASP A 329 -0.11 11.39 21.82
N CYS A 330 0.97 11.62 21.09
CA CYS A 330 2.29 11.87 21.69
C CYS A 330 2.31 13.05 22.69
N ALA A 331 1.38 14.01 22.61
CA ALA A 331 1.27 15.08 23.62
C ALA A 331 0.85 14.58 25.01
N GLU A 332 0.30 13.36 25.12
CA GLU A 332 -0.12 12.75 26.38
C GLU A 332 1.02 12.06 27.14
N ASP A 333 2.19 11.92 26.52
CA ASP A 333 3.37 11.33 27.13
C ASP A 333 4.50 12.37 27.22
N PRO A 334 4.97 12.73 28.43
CA PRO A 334 6.06 13.68 28.63
C PRO A 334 7.37 13.31 27.93
N ALA A 335 7.60 12.04 27.58
CA ALA A 335 8.77 11.64 26.81
C ALA A 335 8.79 12.27 25.41
N TYR A 336 7.61 12.48 24.82
CA TYR A 336 7.41 12.96 23.45
C TYR A 336 6.88 14.39 23.38
N ALA A 337 6.23 14.91 24.43
CA ALA A 337 5.77 16.29 24.49
C ALA A 337 6.95 17.29 24.59
N ARG A 338 7.53 17.65 23.44
CA ARG A 338 8.67 18.57 23.31
C ARG A 338 8.27 19.91 22.68
N PRO A 339 9.00 21.01 22.98
CA PRO A 339 8.87 22.25 22.21
C PRO A 339 9.06 21.97 20.71
N GLY A 340 8.31 22.69 19.88
CA GLY A 340 8.37 22.54 18.41
C GLY A 340 7.59 21.35 17.85
N MET A 341 6.84 20.59 18.65
CA MET A 341 6.08 19.42 18.15
C MET A 341 5.06 19.75 17.05
N SER A 342 4.59 21.00 16.97
CA SER A 342 3.65 21.46 15.94
C SER A 342 4.34 22.13 14.75
N GLU A 343 5.67 22.33 14.78
CA GLU A 343 6.41 22.97 13.70
C GLU A 343 6.38 22.08 12.45
N GLY A 344 5.90 22.62 11.33
CA GLY A 344 5.77 21.86 10.09
C GLY A 344 4.64 20.84 10.07
N VAL A 345 3.70 20.89 11.02
CA VAL A 345 2.56 19.96 11.09
C VAL A 345 1.23 20.70 10.91
N ASP A 346 0.51 20.44 9.83
CA ASP A 346 -0.89 20.83 9.68
C ASP A 346 -1.79 19.66 10.06
N ILE A 347 -2.75 19.88 10.95
CA ILE A 347 -3.54 18.80 11.57
C ILE A 347 -5.02 19.08 11.37
N PHE A 348 -5.71 18.07 10.87
CA PHE A 348 -7.17 18.04 10.79
C PHE A 348 -7.67 16.97 11.76
N TYR A 349 -8.36 17.39 12.81
CA TYR A 349 -8.80 16.51 13.88
C TYR A 349 -10.27 16.71 14.23
N ARG A 350 -10.93 15.58 14.48
CA ARG A 350 -12.25 15.53 15.11
C ARG A 350 -12.25 14.41 16.17
N PRO A 351 -12.68 14.69 17.42
CA PRO A 351 -12.85 13.64 18.41
C PRO A 351 -13.90 12.61 18.00
N PRO A 352 -13.91 11.43 18.64
CA PRO A 352 -15.01 10.50 18.48
C PRO A 352 -16.31 11.12 19.00
N ARG A 353 -17.46 10.76 18.45
CA ARG A 353 -18.77 11.29 18.91
C ARG A 353 -19.23 10.67 20.24
N PHE A 354 -18.56 9.62 20.70
CA PHE A 354 -18.90 8.87 21.91
C PHE A 354 -17.64 8.41 22.66
N GLY A 355 -17.83 7.87 23.86
CA GLY A 355 -16.74 7.35 24.70
C GLY A 355 -15.98 8.42 25.49
N ARG A 356 -14.88 8.00 26.13
CA ARG A 356 -14.08 8.85 27.05
C ARG A 356 -13.42 10.04 26.37
N LEU A 357 -13.05 9.89 25.10
CA LEU A 357 -12.32 10.91 24.34
C LEU A 357 -13.23 11.88 23.56
N LYS A 358 -14.55 11.80 23.72
CA LYS A 358 -15.50 12.61 22.90
C LYS A 358 -15.35 14.12 23.04
N ASN A 359 -14.76 14.57 24.15
CA ASN A 359 -14.56 15.97 24.46
C ASN A 359 -13.12 16.44 24.20
N LYS A 360 -12.23 15.57 23.69
CA LYS A 360 -10.85 15.94 23.37
C LYS A 360 -10.87 16.92 22.20
N GLN A 361 -10.43 18.16 22.42
CA GLN A 361 -10.57 19.23 21.42
C GLN A 361 -9.41 19.31 20.43
N SER A 362 -8.27 18.71 20.76
CA SER A 362 -7.03 18.82 19.98
C SER A 362 -6.33 17.48 19.87
N HIS A 363 -5.46 17.37 18.88
CA HIS A 363 -4.51 16.27 18.71
C HIS A 363 -3.17 16.87 18.32
N SER A 364 -2.05 16.27 18.73
CA SER A 364 -0.72 16.80 18.40
C SER A 364 -0.28 16.61 16.94
N GLY A 365 -1.07 15.90 16.12
CA GLY A 365 -0.60 15.40 14.83
C GLY A 365 0.37 14.23 14.90
N TRP A 366 0.71 13.71 16.09
CA TRP A 366 1.62 12.58 16.25
C TRP A 366 1.01 11.44 17.07
N GLY A 367 1.12 10.22 16.55
CA GLY A 367 0.79 8.98 17.23
C GLY A 367 2.04 8.38 17.86
N CYS A 368 1.93 7.89 19.08
CA CYS A 368 3.02 7.23 19.81
C CYS A 368 2.54 5.92 20.41
N TRP A 369 3.47 4.98 20.58
CA TRP A 369 3.21 3.77 21.33
C TRP A 369 3.29 4.01 22.83
N SER A 370 2.45 3.30 23.58
CA SER A 370 2.51 3.26 25.02
C SER A 370 2.48 1.81 25.50
N LEU A 371 3.26 1.54 26.54
CA LEU A 371 3.11 0.31 27.31
C LEU A 371 1.87 0.46 28.20
N PRO A 372 1.03 -0.58 28.35
CA PRO A 372 -0.10 -0.54 29.27
C PRO A 372 0.40 -0.13 30.64
N ARG A 373 -0.20 0.92 31.22
CA ARG A 373 0.11 1.31 32.60
C ARG A 373 -0.21 0.10 33.47
N GLN A 374 0.80 -0.42 34.18
CA GLN A 374 0.54 -1.38 35.23
C GLN A 374 -0.39 -0.67 36.22
N SER A 375 -1.64 -1.14 36.29
CA SER A 375 -2.58 -0.62 37.27
C SER A 375 -1.99 -0.96 38.64
N PRO A 376 -1.78 0.04 39.52
CA PRO A 376 -1.13 -0.17 40.81
C PRO A 376 -1.88 -1.14 41.71
#